data_AF-A0A419QBV1-F1
#
_entry.id   AF-A0A419QBV1-F1
#
_cell.length_a   1.000
_cell.length_b   1.000
_cell.length_c   1.000
_cell.angle_alpha   90.00
_cell.angle_beta   90.00
_cell.angle_gamma   90.00
#
_symmetry.space_group_name_H-M   'P 1'
#
loop_
_entity.id
_entity.type
_entity.pdbx_description
1 polymer ?
#
loop_
_entity_poly.entity_id
_entity_poly.type
_entity_poly.pdbx_seq_one_letter_code
_entity_poly.pdbx_strand_id
1 'polypeptide(L)'
;MNTKDNVSEVGMQVCNDTSRCIVDSGSYNNSHQLCPEALGLIQQVETKADVDLVNLEMVQITDNPTIDVLIKEKFVCPICHGLLVRARILVCGHHFCRECLYCWFKVSHMCPMCRRPGRLNVAAWGIDTFLDELVQACENEELKMQREHRKAEHTSVALDEMESHTTLVTTVTTNFAQTISAYSQGITTDTWTQAGMEP
;
A
#
# COMPACT_ATOMS: atom_id res chain seq x y z
N MET A 1 65.55 -2.43 15.51
CA MET A 1 64.69 -1.25 15.26
C MET A 1 63.51 -1.72 14.44
N ASN A 2 62.33 -1.77 15.06
CA ASN A 2 61.13 -2.38 14.52
C ASN A 2 60.13 -1.24 14.28
N THR A 3 59.89 -0.89 13.02
CA THR A 3 58.93 0.18 12.65
C THR A 3 57.54 -0.43 12.55
N LYS A 4 56.80 -0.34 13.65
CA LYS A 4 55.34 -0.40 13.67
C LYS A 4 54.78 1.02 13.65
N ASP A 5 53.54 1.13 13.20
CA ASP A 5 52.59 2.23 13.41
C ASP A 5 52.56 3.34 12.35
N ASN A 6 51.60 3.21 11.41
CA ASN A 6 50.53 4.20 11.28
C ASN A 6 49.45 3.71 10.30
N VAL A 7 48.41 3.05 10.81
CA VAL A 7 47.10 3.02 10.15
C VAL A 7 46.22 3.92 10.99
N SER A 8 45.93 5.11 10.48
CA SER A 8 44.97 6.03 11.07
C SER A 8 43.60 5.38 11.05
N GLU A 9 43.11 5.05 12.24
CA GLU A 9 41.74 4.65 12.54
C GLU A 9 40.80 5.76 12.08
N VAL A 10 40.17 5.58 10.91
CA VAL A 10 39.07 6.45 10.48
C VAL A 10 37.89 6.03 11.33
N GLY A 11 37.71 6.72 12.46
CA GLY A 11 36.57 6.55 13.34
C GLY A 11 35.28 6.61 12.53
N MET A 12 34.54 5.51 12.51
CA MET A 12 33.25 5.41 11.87
C MET A 12 32.28 6.27 12.66
N GLN A 13 32.02 7.49 12.18
CA GLN A 13 30.97 8.34 12.75
C GLN A 13 29.61 7.67 12.48
N VAL A 14 29.08 7.02 13.51
CA VAL A 14 27.68 6.57 13.53
C VAL A 14 26.81 7.83 13.57
N CYS A 15 26.07 8.09 12.50
CA CYS A 15 25.13 9.20 12.48
C CYS A 15 23.95 8.89 13.42
N ASN A 16 23.78 9.70 14.47
CA ASN A 16 22.62 9.62 15.38
C ASN A 16 21.32 10.20 14.78
N ASP A 17 21.22 10.24 13.45
CA ASP A 17 20.05 10.75 12.74
C ASP A 17 19.20 9.56 12.27
N THR A 18 18.14 9.28 13.03
CA THR A 18 17.18 8.18 12.78
C THR A 18 16.49 8.30 11.41
N SER A 19 16.58 9.47 10.76
CA SER A 19 16.06 9.72 9.42
C SER A 19 16.91 9.09 8.30
N ARG A 20 18.13 8.61 8.62
CA ARG A 20 19.09 8.05 7.65
C ARG A 20 19.29 6.54 7.72
N CYS A 21 18.74 5.86 8.72
CA CYS A 21 18.69 4.39 8.75
C CYS A 21 17.54 3.87 7.86
N ILE A 22 17.57 4.25 6.58
CA ILE A 22 16.76 3.62 5.55
C ILE A 22 17.39 2.25 5.31
N VAL A 23 16.84 1.20 5.91
CA VAL A 23 17.19 -0.15 5.50
C VAL A 23 16.61 -0.39 4.11
N ASP A 24 17.46 -0.19 3.10
CA ASP A 24 17.23 -0.75 1.79
C ASP A 24 17.37 -2.28 1.85
N SER A 25 16.74 -2.97 0.90
CA SER A 25 16.84 -4.42 0.80
C SER A 25 18.24 -4.94 0.48
N GLY A 26 19.20 -4.05 0.16
CA GLY A 26 20.62 -4.40 0.00
C GLY A 26 21.33 -4.62 1.35
N SER A 27 20.85 -3.96 2.41
CA SER A 27 21.36 -4.12 3.77
C SER A 27 20.69 -5.24 4.58
N TYR A 28 19.56 -5.78 4.10
CA TYR A 28 18.84 -6.87 4.78
C TYR A 28 19.59 -8.21 4.75
N ASN A 29 20.51 -8.39 3.81
CA ASN A 29 21.23 -9.65 3.61
C ASN A 29 22.57 -9.71 4.36
N ASN A 30 22.96 -8.64 5.05
CA ASN A 30 24.16 -8.62 5.87
C ASN A 30 23.77 -8.23 7.29
N SER A 31 24.07 -9.12 8.23
CA SER A 31 23.75 -9.09 9.65
C SER A 31 24.24 -7.83 10.38
N HIS A 32 23.66 -6.66 10.08
CA HIS A 32 23.75 -5.47 10.90
C HIS A 32 22.50 -5.42 11.77
N GLN A 33 22.71 -5.58 13.07
CA GLN A 33 21.68 -5.46 14.09
C GLN A 33 20.89 -4.17 13.88
N LEU A 34 19.64 -4.31 13.45
CA LEU A 34 18.64 -3.24 13.55
C LEU A 34 18.64 -2.73 14.99
N CYS A 35 18.58 -1.42 15.18
CA CYS A 35 18.53 -0.88 16.53
C CYS A 35 17.25 -1.34 17.24
N PRO A 36 17.24 -1.45 18.58
CA PRO A 36 16.06 -1.88 19.34
C PRO A 36 14.79 -1.08 19.01
N GLU A 37 14.94 0.21 18.70
CA GLU A 37 13.84 1.07 18.26
C GLU A 37 13.26 0.61 16.91
N ALA A 38 14.13 0.28 15.94
CA ALA A 38 13.70 -0.23 14.63
C ALA A 38 13.03 -1.61 14.74
N LEU A 39 13.56 -2.50 15.60
CA LEU A 39 12.93 -3.80 15.90
C LEU A 39 11.55 -3.63 16.53
N GLY A 40 11.40 -2.69 17.48
CA GLY A 40 10.11 -2.38 18.10
C GLY A 40 9.07 -1.85 17.11
N LEU A 41 9.51 -1.07 16.11
CA LEU A 41 8.62 -0.58 15.05
C LEU A 41 8.25 -1.67 14.04
N ILE A 42 9.18 -2.57 13.71
CA ILE A 42 8.89 -3.75 12.85
C ILE A 42 7.87 -4.66 13.53
N GLN A 43 8.03 -4.93 14.83
CA GLN A 43 7.07 -5.72 15.59
C GLN A 43 5.66 -5.10 15.55
N GLN A 44 5.53 -3.77 15.57
CA GLN A 44 4.23 -3.08 15.44
C GLN A 44 3.59 -3.22 14.05
N VAL A 45 4.41 -3.32 13.00
CA VAL A 45 3.94 -3.59 11.64
C VAL A 45 3.45 -5.03 11.53
N GLU A 46 4.22 -5.98 12.07
CA GLU A 46 3.89 -7.40 12.07
C GLU A 46 2.62 -7.68 12.89
N THR A 47 2.44 -7.06 14.06
CA THR A 47 1.20 -7.21 14.85
C THR A 47 -0.02 -6.59 14.17
N LYS A 48 0.16 -5.56 13.34
CA LYS A 48 -0.93 -5.03 12.48
C LYS A 48 -1.25 -5.95 11.29
N ALA A 49 -0.34 -6.84 10.91
CA ALA A 49 -0.63 -7.92 9.97
C ALA A 49 -1.34 -9.10 10.65
N ASP A 50 -1.01 -9.35 11.93
CA ASP A 50 -1.57 -10.40 12.78
C ASP A 50 -2.82 -9.93 13.56
N VAL A 51 -3.75 -9.28 12.86
CA VAL A 51 -5.07 -8.95 13.41
C VAL A 51 -6.00 -10.12 13.09
N ASP A 52 -6.78 -10.58 14.07
CA ASP A 52 -7.85 -11.57 13.86
C ASP A 52 -8.90 -10.98 12.90
N LEU A 53 -8.67 -11.16 11.60
CA LEU A 53 -9.58 -10.72 10.56
C LEU A 53 -10.49 -11.86 10.12
N VAL A 54 -11.73 -11.51 9.77
CA VAL A 54 -12.65 -12.38 9.08
C VAL A 54 -11.97 -12.99 7.84
N ASN A 55 -11.99 -14.33 7.78
CA ASN A 55 -11.46 -15.06 6.64
C ASN A 55 -12.33 -14.81 5.39
N LEU A 56 -11.83 -13.99 4.47
CA LEU A 56 -12.54 -13.62 3.24
C LEU A 56 -12.82 -14.82 2.31
N GLU A 57 -12.07 -15.92 2.41
CA GLU A 57 -12.37 -17.13 1.62
C GLU A 57 -13.71 -17.76 2.03
N MET A 58 -14.14 -17.56 3.28
CA MET A 58 -15.37 -18.12 3.84
C MET A 58 -16.56 -17.14 3.80
N VAL A 59 -16.37 -15.93 3.26
CA VAL A 59 -17.42 -14.91 3.22
C VAL A 59 -17.89 -14.66 1.79
N GLN A 60 -19.19 -14.67 1.55
CA GLN A 60 -19.76 -14.18 0.29
C GLN A 60 -20.09 -12.68 0.44
N ILE A 61 -19.43 -11.83 -0.34
CA ILE A 61 -19.64 -10.38 -0.33
C ILE A 61 -20.81 -10.00 -1.25
N THR A 62 -20.97 -10.72 -2.36
CA THR A 62 -22.03 -10.52 -3.34
C THR A 62 -22.51 -11.86 -3.90
N ASP A 63 -23.77 -11.91 -4.34
CA ASP A 63 -24.38 -13.11 -4.93
C ASP A 63 -23.81 -13.47 -6.32
N ASN A 64 -23.06 -12.57 -6.95
CA ASN A 64 -22.38 -12.84 -8.21
C ASN A 64 -20.97 -13.39 -7.94
N PRO A 65 -20.70 -14.69 -8.19
CA PRO A 65 -19.43 -15.32 -7.82
C PRO A 65 -18.23 -14.72 -8.56
N THR A 66 -18.41 -14.30 -9.81
CA THR A 66 -17.32 -13.67 -10.59
C THR A 66 -16.95 -12.32 -10.00
N ILE A 67 -17.93 -11.52 -9.59
CA ILE A 67 -17.69 -10.21 -8.97
C ILE A 67 -17.11 -10.39 -7.56
N ASP A 68 -17.58 -11.37 -6.79
CA ASP A 68 -17.06 -11.68 -5.46
C ASP A 68 -15.55 -11.98 -5.47
N VAL A 69 -15.11 -12.84 -6.41
CA VAL A 69 -13.67 -13.13 -6.62
C VAL A 69 -12.90 -11.86 -6.98
N LEU A 70 -13.40 -11.06 -7.93
CA LEU A 70 -12.74 -9.82 -8.33
C LEU A 70 -12.62 -8.82 -7.17
N ILE A 71 -13.63 -8.72 -6.30
CA ILE A 71 -13.57 -7.84 -5.13
C ILE A 71 -12.44 -8.28 -4.20
N LYS A 72 -12.38 -9.58 -3.88
CA LYS A 72 -11.36 -10.16 -2.99
C LYS A 72 -9.95 -10.07 -3.57
N GLU A 73 -9.79 -10.06 -4.90
CA GLU A 73 -8.49 -9.87 -5.53
C GLU A 73 -8.03 -8.40 -5.57
N LYS A 74 -8.94 -7.46 -5.81
CA LYS A 74 -8.58 -6.06 -6.12
C LYS A 74 -8.65 -5.13 -4.92
N PHE A 75 -9.45 -5.45 -3.90
CA PHE A 75 -9.72 -4.58 -2.77
C PHE A 75 -9.23 -5.13 -1.42
N VAL A 76 -8.24 -6.02 -1.46
CA VAL A 76 -7.58 -6.53 -0.25
C VAL A 76 -6.26 -5.79 0.01
N CYS A 77 -6.04 -5.43 1.26
CA CYS A 77 -4.82 -4.80 1.73
C CYS A 77 -3.68 -5.84 1.77
N PRO A 78 -2.53 -5.61 1.11
CA PRO A 78 -1.41 -6.55 1.15
C PRO A 78 -0.69 -6.67 2.49
N ILE A 79 -1.00 -5.80 3.47
CA ILE A 79 -0.36 -5.83 4.80
C ILE A 79 -1.16 -6.70 5.75
N CYS A 80 -2.47 -6.47 5.85
CA CYS A 80 -3.32 -7.18 6.79
C CYS A 80 -4.16 -8.28 6.13
N HIS A 81 -4.15 -8.41 4.81
CA HIS A 81 -4.93 -9.39 4.04
C HIS A 81 -6.47 -9.31 4.18
N GLY A 82 -6.98 -8.21 4.74
CA GLY A 82 -8.42 -7.91 4.78
C GLY A 82 -8.83 -6.87 3.73
N LEU A 83 -10.15 -6.68 3.55
CA LEU A 83 -10.67 -5.61 2.71
C LEU A 83 -10.12 -4.24 3.13
N LEU A 84 -9.87 -3.39 2.14
CA LEU A 84 -9.34 -2.04 2.34
C LEU A 84 -10.29 -1.22 3.21
N VAL A 85 -9.73 -0.53 4.20
CA VAL A 85 -10.44 0.39 5.09
C VAL A 85 -9.70 1.71 5.12
N ARG A 86 -10.42 2.80 4.81
CA ARG A 86 -9.83 4.13 4.58
C ARG A 86 -8.70 4.02 3.58
N ALA A 87 -9.01 3.53 2.39
CA ALA A 87 -8.01 3.16 1.39
C ALA A 87 -7.07 4.33 1.05
N ARG A 88 -5.77 4.05 1.00
CA ARG A 88 -4.72 4.98 0.56
C ARG A 88 -4.03 4.45 -0.68
N ILE A 89 -3.90 5.32 -1.68
CA ILE A 89 -3.18 5.02 -2.92
C ILE A 89 -1.84 5.72 -2.88
N LEU A 90 -0.76 4.97 -3.05
CA LEU A 90 0.56 5.54 -3.30
C LEU A 90 0.67 5.97 -4.77
N VAL A 91 1.58 6.90 -5.07
CA VAL A 91 1.87 7.32 -6.47
C VAL A 91 2.23 6.16 -7.42
N CYS A 92 2.69 5.04 -6.87
CA CYS A 92 2.98 3.82 -7.60
C CYS A 92 1.72 3.03 -8.00
N GLY A 93 0.53 3.42 -7.53
CA GLY A 93 -0.75 2.78 -7.82
C GLY A 93 -1.15 1.66 -6.86
N HIS A 94 -0.35 1.34 -5.84
CA HIS A 94 -0.71 0.31 -4.86
C HIS A 94 -1.58 0.88 -3.73
N HIS A 95 -2.52 0.04 -3.28
CA HIS A 95 -3.56 0.38 -2.30
C HIS A 95 -3.29 -0.30 -0.97
N PHE A 96 -3.51 0.42 0.14
CA PHE A 96 -3.37 -0.09 1.50
C PHE A 96 -4.44 0.51 2.41
N CYS A 97 -4.75 -0.12 3.54
CA CYS A 97 -5.52 0.54 4.59
C CYS A 97 -4.70 1.71 5.17
N ARG A 98 -5.36 2.83 5.51
CA ARG A 98 -4.69 4.00 6.10
C ARG A 98 -3.85 3.65 7.32
N GLU A 99 -4.40 2.87 8.25
CA GLU A 99 -3.66 2.49 9.46
C GLU A 99 -2.48 1.57 9.17
N CYS A 100 -2.65 0.58 8.29
CA CYS A 100 -1.57 -0.32 7.89
C CYS A 100 -0.42 0.45 7.23
N LEU A 101 -0.75 1.38 6.33
CA LEU A 101 0.25 2.22 5.66
C LEU A 101 0.96 3.16 6.64
N TYR A 102 0.23 3.73 7.59
CA TYR A 102 0.80 4.59 8.62
C TYR A 102 1.80 3.84 9.49
N CYS A 103 1.45 2.66 9.99
CA CYS A 103 2.37 1.82 10.75
C CYS A 103 3.61 1.46 9.93
N TRP A 104 3.43 1.09 8.66
CA TRP A 104 4.55 0.81 7.75
C TRP A 104 5.49 2.01 7.59
N PHE A 105 4.95 3.22 7.44
CA PHE A 105 5.74 4.45 7.30
C PHE A 105 6.50 4.88 8.55
N LYS A 106 6.24 4.28 9.72
CA LYS A 106 7.13 4.43 10.88
C LYS A 106 8.45 3.71 10.70
N VAL A 107 8.50 2.67 9.87
CA VAL A 107 9.68 1.84 9.61
C VAL A 107 10.32 2.18 8.26
N SER A 108 9.52 2.32 7.21
CA SER A 108 10.02 2.50 5.85
C SER A 108 9.10 3.37 5.00
N HIS A 109 9.64 4.40 4.36
CA HIS A 109 8.91 5.25 3.41
C HIS A 109 8.85 4.67 1.99
N MET A 110 9.03 3.35 1.83
CA MET A 110 8.95 2.66 0.55
C MET A 110 7.61 1.92 0.43
N CYS A 111 7.09 1.77 -0.78
CA CYS A 111 5.90 0.96 -1.02
C CYS A 111 6.16 -0.52 -0.63
N PRO A 112 5.33 -1.15 0.22
CA PRO A 112 5.48 -2.56 0.59
C PRO A 112 5.52 -3.53 -0.60
N MET A 113 4.77 -3.23 -1.67
CA MET A 113 4.61 -4.10 -2.83
C MET A 113 5.73 -4.00 -3.85
N CYS A 114 6.12 -2.77 -4.20
CA CYS A 114 7.03 -2.54 -5.34
C CYS A 114 8.29 -1.75 -4.98
N ARG A 115 8.46 -1.39 -3.70
CA ARG A 115 9.63 -0.65 -3.21
C ARG A 115 9.94 0.63 -3.96
N ARG A 116 8.92 1.29 -4.54
CA ARG A 116 9.01 2.68 -5.02
C ARG A 116 8.79 3.65 -3.86
N PRO A 117 9.34 4.88 -3.89
CA PRO A 117 9.13 5.86 -2.81
C PRO A 117 7.65 6.11 -2.54
N GLY A 118 7.23 5.94 -1.28
CA GLY A 118 5.86 6.08 -0.80
C GLY A 118 5.54 7.44 -0.17
N ARG A 119 6.41 8.44 -0.37
CA ARG A 119 6.32 9.76 0.29
C ARG A 119 4.98 10.47 0.09
N LEU A 120 4.26 10.15 -0.97
CA LEU A 120 3.01 10.78 -1.33
C LEU A 120 1.91 9.72 -1.46
N ASN A 121 0.78 9.99 -0.82
CA ASN A 121 -0.39 9.13 -0.83
C ASN A 121 -1.66 9.98 -0.95
N VAL A 122 -2.71 9.39 -1.52
CA VAL A 122 -4.04 10.03 -1.65
C VAL A 122 -5.10 9.14 -1.05
N ALA A 123 -6.11 9.74 -0.41
CA ALA A 123 -7.28 9.03 0.08
C ALA A 123 -8.16 8.58 -1.10
N ALA A 124 -8.58 7.32 -1.10
CA ALA A 124 -9.41 6.73 -2.14
C ALA A 124 -10.87 6.61 -1.69
N TRP A 125 -11.50 7.75 -1.42
CA TRP A 125 -12.87 7.83 -0.90
C TRP A 125 -13.87 6.99 -1.70
N GLY A 126 -13.75 6.95 -3.03
CA GLY A 126 -14.63 6.14 -3.89
C GLY A 126 -14.50 4.63 -3.64
N ILE A 127 -13.30 4.14 -3.29
CA ILE A 127 -13.11 2.73 -2.90
C ILE A 127 -13.79 2.48 -1.55
N ASP A 128 -13.64 3.40 -0.60
CA ASP A 128 -14.25 3.26 0.72
C ASP A 128 -15.78 3.24 0.63
N THR A 129 -16.39 4.19 -0.08
CA THR A 129 -17.84 4.24 -0.29
C THR A 129 -18.35 2.98 -0.98
N PHE A 130 -17.68 2.52 -2.04
CA PHE A 130 -18.07 1.29 -2.74
C PHE A 130 -18.01 0.05 -1.83
N LEU A 131 -16.93 -0.12 -1.07
CA LEU A 131 -16.79 -1.24 -0.15
C LEU A 131 -17.76 -1.14 1.03
N ASP A 132 -18.13 0.07 1.45
CA ASP A 132 -19.15 0.29 2.48
C ASP A 132 -20.51 -0.21 2.01
N GLU A 133 -20.92 0.18 0.81
CA GLU A 133 -22.17 -0.26 0.22
C GLU A 133 -22.22 -1.78 0.06
N LEU A 134 -21.14 -2.39 -0.46
CA LEU A 134 -21.06 -3.83 -0.62
C LEU A 134 -21.10 -4.59 0.71
N VAL A 135 -20.30 -4.18 1.68
CA VAL A 135 -20.25 -4.85 3.00
C VAL A 135 -21.56 -4.65 3.75
N GLN A 136 -22.22 -3.50 3.61
CA GLN A 136 -23.53 -3.29 4.22
C GLN A 136 -24.62 -4.18 3.60
N ALA A 137 -24.53 -4.44 2.29
CA ALA A 137 -25.46 -5.29 1.56
C ALA A 137 -25.23 -6.80 1.78
N CYS A 138 -24.04 -7.23 2.21
CA CYS A 138 -23.75 -8.64 2.45
C CYS A 138 -24.44 -9.16 3.73
N GLU A 139 -24.55 -10.48 3.87
CA GLU A 139 -25.20 -11.11 5.03
C GLU A 139 -24.25 -11.29 6.23
N ASN A 140 -22.95 -11.01 6.06
CA ASN A 140 -21.95 -11.30 7.07
C ASN A 140 -21.81 -10.15 8.09
N GLU A 141 -22.48 -10.29 9.24
CA GLU A 141 -22.46 -9.29 10.31
C GLU A 141 -21.07 -9.10 10.94
N GLU A 142 -20.26 -10.16 11.04
CA GLU A 142 -18.90 -10.05 11.58
C GLU A 142 -18.03 -9.13 10.70
N LEU A 143 -18.14 -9.27 9.37
CA LEU A 143 -17.43 -8.43 8.42
C LEU A 143 -17.88 -6.96 8.52
N LYS A 144 -19.18 -6.71 8.73
CA LYS A 144 -19.72 -5.35 8.95
C LYS A 144 -19.14 -4.74 10.23
N MET A 145 -19.23 -5.46 11.35
CA MET A 145 -18.72 -5.01 12.64
C MET A 145 -17.21 -4.75 12.58
N GLN A 146 -16.44 -5.67 11.99
CA GLN A 146 -15.00 -5.51 11.82
C GLN A 146 -14.67 -4.28 10.97
N ARG A 147 -15.40 -4.05 9.87
CA ARG A 147 -15.15 -2.89 9.00
C ARG A 147 -15.37 -1.58 9.77
N GLU A 148 -16.45 -1.47 10.52
CA GLU A 148 -16.75 -0.29 11.33
C GLU A 148 -15.73 -0.09 12.47
N HIS A 149 -15.34 -1.18 13.14
CA HIS A 149 -14.28 -1.13 14.16
C HIS A 149 -12.98 -0.57 13.59
N ARG A 150 -12.54 -1.09 12.44
CA ARG A 150 -11.31 -0.64 11.78
C ARG A 150 -11.42 0.79 11.26
N LYS A 151 -12.61 1.27 10.88
CA LYS A 151 -12.83 2.68 10.56
C LYS A 151 -12.75 3.57 11.80
N ALA A 152 -13.16 3.11 12.97
CA ALA A 152 -13.06 3.90 14.19
C ALA A 152 -11.61 4.11 14.66
N GLU A 153 -10.61 3.46 14.06
CA GLU A 153 -9.20 3.69 14.37
C GLU A 153 -8.72 5.07 13.89
N HIS A 154 -8.16 5.87 14.81
CA HIS A 154 -7.69 7.24 14.54
C HIS A 154 -6.18 7.44 14.71
N THR A 155 -5.41 6.39 14.96
CA THR A 155 -3.96 6.48 15.21
C THR A 155 -3.20 7.13 14.03
N SER A 156 -3.69 6.97 12.80
CA SER A 156 -3.10 7.51 11.56
C SER A 156 -3.61 8.89 11.09
N VAL A 157 -4.22 9.72 11.95
CA VAL A 157 -4.68 11.09 11.59
C VAL A 157 -3.60 11.97 10.96
N ALA A 158 -2.34 11.80 11.38
CA ALA A 158 -1.21 12.50 10.76
C ALA A 158 -1.05 12.24 9.24
N LEU A 159 -1.55 11.11 8.69
CA LEU A 159 -1.51 10.88 7.24
C LEU A 159 -2.47 11.80 6.47
N ASP A 160 -3.50 12.35 7.11
CA ASP A 160 -4.44 13.31 6.49
C ASP A 160 -3.89 14.74 6.49
N GLU A 161 -3.00 15.05 7.43
CA GLU A 161 -2.40 16.38 7.62
C GLU A 161 -1.22 16.65 6.68
N MET A 162 -0.79 15.65 5.90
CA MET A 162 0.28 15.80 4.91
C MET A 162 -0.26 16.52 3.66
N GLU A 163 -0.37 17.83 3.85
CA GLU A 163 -0.72 18.96 2.97
C GLU A 163 -1.19 18.70 1.53
N SER A 164 -2.27 19.42 1.21
CA SER A 164 -2.84 19.72 -0.10
C SER A 164 -1.80 20.04 -1.18
N HIS A 165 -1.15 19.03 -1.74
CA HIS A 165 -0.47 19.20 -3.02
C HIS A 165 -1.50 18.97 -4.12
N THR A 166 -2.13 20.05 -4.57
CA THR A 166 -2.89 20.13 -5.84
C THR A 166 -2.15 19.42 -6.97
N THR A 167 -0.81 19.47 -6.96
CA THR A 167 0.10 18.74 -7.86
C THR A 167 -0.10 17.22 -7.86
N LEU A 168 -0.39 16.58 -6.72
CA LEU A 168 -0.63 15.13 -6.64
C LEU A 168 -1.95 14.72 -7.23
N VAL A 169 -3.03 15.43 -6.89
CA VAL A 169 -4.34 15.20 -7.50
C VAL A 169 -4.23 15.40 -9.00
N THR A 170 -3.56 16.46 -9.46
CA THR A 170 -3.30 16.69 -10.89
C THR A 170 -2.46 15.57 -11.51
N THR A 171 -1.39 15.10 -10.86
CA THR A 171 -0.54 14.03 -11.41
C THR A 171 -1.28 12.71 -11.51
N VAL A 172 -2.02 12.32 -10.47
CA VAL A 172 -2.79 11.07 -10.45
C VAL A 172 -3.94 11.12 -11.47
N THR A 173 -4.69 12.23 -11.52
CA THR A 173 -5.77 12.40 -12.50
C THR A 173 -5.23 12.47 -13.94
N THR A 174 -4.08 13.10 -14.17
CA THR A 174 -3.43 13.16 -15.49
C THR A 174 -2.94 11.78 -15.91
N ASN A 175 -2.25 11.04 -15.04
CA ASN A 175 -1.77 9.69 -15.35
C ASN A 175 -2.94 8.74 -15.64
N PHE A 176 -4.03 8.85 -14.88
CA PHE A 176 -5.25 8.08 -15.11
C PHE A 176 -5.90 8.44 -16.45
N ALA A 177 -6.06 9.73 -16.75
CA ALA A 177 -6.61 10.21 -18.02
C ALA A 177 -5.75 9.80 -19.23
N GLN A 178 -4.42 9.85 -19.10
CA GLN A 178 -3.48 9.38 -20.12
C GLN A 178 -3.59 7.87 -20.34
N THR A 179 -3.72 7.08 -19.26
CA THR A 179 -3.89 5.63 -19.36
C THR A 179 -5.19 5.26 -20.06
N ILE A 180 -6.31 5.90 -19.71
CA ILE A 180 -7.60 5.70 -20.40
C ILE A 180 -7.51 6.12 -21.87
N SER A 181 -6.86 7.26 -22.15
CA SER A 181 -6.69 7.74 -23.53
C SER A 181 -5.82 6.80 -24.37
N ALA A 182 -4.77 6.21 -23.79
CA ALA A 182 -3.96 5.20 -24.45
C ALA A 182 -4.77 3.92 -24.74
N TYR A 183 -5.63 3.52 -23.80
CA TYR A 183 -6.52 2.37 -23.98
C TYR A 183 -7.58 2.60 -25.06
N SER A 184 -8.16 3.80 -25.15
CA SER A 184 -9.13 4.14 -26.20
C SER A 184 -8.50 4.23 -27.59
N GLN A 185 -7.26 4.70 -27.70
CA GLN A 185 -6.48 4.72 -28.95
C GLN A 185 -6.05 3.30 -29.38
N GLY A 186 -5.84 2.39 -28.43
CA GLY A 186 -5.59 0.97 -28.70
C GLY A 186 -6.82 0.20 -29.22
N ILE A 187 -8.04 0.63 -28.87
CA ILE A 187 -9.28 0.02 -29.39
C ILE A 187 -9.55 0.44 -30.84
N THR A 188 -9.13 1.63 -31.26
CA THR A 188 -9.37 2.12 -32.63
C THR A 188 -8.48 1.49 -33.69
N THR A 189 -7.44 0.73 -33.32
CA THR A 189 -6.44 0.24 -34.29
C THR A 189 -6.54 -1.24 -34.65
N ASP A 190 -7.30 -2.10 -33.95
CA ASP A 190 -7.11 -3.56 -34.12
C ASP A 190 -8.32 -4.47 -34.42
N THR A 191 -9.59 -4.04 -34.58
CA THR A 191 -10.67 -5.06 -34.75
C THR A 191 -11.84 -4.77 -35.71
N TRP A 192 -11.70 -4.00 -36.79
CA TRP A 192 -12.81 -3.85 -37.77
C TRP A 192 -12.43 -3.75 -39.26
N THR A 193 -11.38 -4.44 -39.71
CA THR A 193 -11.19 -4.61 -41.16
C THR A 193 -10.89 -6.06 -41.51
N GLN A 194 -11.84 -6.67 -42.23
CA GLN A 194 -11.73 -7.92 -43.00
C GLN A 194 -12.12 -9.23 -42.31
N ALA A 195 -13.39 -9.31 -41.90
CA ALA A 195 -14.20 -10.50 -42.16
C ALA A 195 -15.45 -10.06 -42.94
N GLY A 196 -15.60 -10.47 -44.22
CA GLY A 196 -16.83 -10.23 -44.96
C GLY A 196 -16.78 -10.22 -46.50
N MET A 197 -16.52 -11.39 -47.09
CA MET A 197 -17.20 -12.01 -48.27
C MET A 197 -17.15 -11.34 -49.68
N GLU A 198 -16.76 -12.19 -50.64
CA GLU A 198 -16.91 -12.08 -52.11
C GLU A 198 -18.37 -11.85 -52.56
N PRO A 199 -18.55 -11.39 -53.81
CA PRO A 199 -18.98 -12.33 -54.85
C PRO A 199 -18.08 -12.35 -56.10
#